data_AF-A0A367K1G0-F1
#
_entry.id   AF-A0A367K1G0-F1
#
_cell.length_a   1.000
_cell.length_b   1.000
_cell.length_c   1.000
_cell.angle_alpha   90.00
_cell.angle_beta   90.00
_cell.angle_gamma   90.00
#
_symmetry.space_group_name_H-M   'P 1'
#
loop_
_entity.id
_entity.type
_entity.pdbx_description
1 polymer ?
#
loop_
_entity_poly.entity_id
_entity_poly.type
_entity_poly.pdbx_seq_one_letter_code
_entity_poly.pdbx_strand_id
1 'polypeptide(L)'
;MFLNIILKKDERIKSVKNKMKKNSASQEEVPAIVKTIVEQCNKVKTYVSSGKINDLPKDLLPSQDIDMIHDIFSSYSPNYQFAKGSIYYDCKVNALKHLKVFYKLSSMCEILQGK
;
A
#
# COMPACT_ATOMS: atom_id res chain seq x y z
N MET A 1 2.25 -3.78 6.21
CA MET A 1 0.93 -4.12 6.77
C MET A 1 -0.12 -3.14 6.27
N PHE A 2 -0.03 -1.85 6.60
CA PHE A 2 -0.96 -0.80 6.17
C PHE A 2 -1.30 -0.79 4.66
N LEU A 3 -0.29 -0.72 3.79
CA LEU A 3 -0.55 -0.72 2.33
C LEU A 3 -1.27 -1.98 1.84
N ASN A 4 -1.04 -3.14 2.46
CA ASN A 4 -1.77 -4.36 2.08
C ASN A 4 -3.26 -4.28 2.47
N ILE A 5 -3.58 -3.58 3.57
CA ILE A 5 -4.95 -3.34 4.03
C ILE A 5 -5.66 -2.42 3.04
N ILE A 6 -5.06 -1.26 2.72
CA ILE A 6 -5.59 -0.33 1.71
C ILE A 6 -5.80 -1.06 0.37
N LEU A 7 -4.79 -1.79 -0.10
CA LEU A 7 -4.85 -2.50 -1.37
C LEU A 7 -5.79 -3.71 -1.36
N LYS A 8 -6.39 -4.04 -0.19
CA LYS A 8 -7.25 -5.20 0.05
C LYS A 8 -6.64 -6.48 -0.51
N LYS A 9 -5.32 -6.61 -0.41
CA LYS A 9 -4.54 -7.66 -1.10
C LYS A 9 -5.10 -9.05 -0.80
N ASP A 10 -5.33 -9.33 0.48
CA ASP A 10 -5.77 -10.65 0.92
C ASP A 10 -7.22 -10.92 0.55
N GLU A 11 -8.09 -9.91 0.61
CA GLU A 11 -9.49 -10.01 0.15
C GLU A 11 -9.57 -10.29 -1.34
N ARG A 12 -8.77 -9.60 -2.16
CA ARG A 12 -8.70 -9.80 -3.61
C ARG A 12 -8.24 -11.21 -3.95
N ILE A 13 -7.17 -11.69 -3.29
CA ILE A 13 -6.67 -13.05 -3.46
C ILE A 13 -7.73 -14.08 -3.03
N LYS A 14 -8.41 -13.86 -1.89
CA LYS A 14 -9.47 -14.74 -1.39
C LYS A 14 -10.67 -14.78 -2.34
N SER A 15 -11.08 -13.63 -2.87
CA SER A 15 -12.17 -13.50 -3.85
C SER A 15 -11.88 -14.29 -5.13
N VAL A 16 -10.66 -14.18 -5.68
CA VAL A 16 -10.22 -14.96 -6.85
C VAL A 16 -10.27 -16.46 -6.55
N LYS A 17 -9.66 -16.90 -5.43
CA LYS A 17 -9.66 -18.32 -5.04
C LYS A 17 -11.09 -18.86 -4.87
N ASN A 18 -11.99 -18.08 -4.29
CA ASN A 18 -13.39 -18.48 -4.08
C ASN A 18 -14.19 -18.55 -5.38
N LYS A 19 -14.01 -17.59 -6.29
CA LYS A 19 -14.67 -17.61 -7.61
C LYS A 19 -14.24 -18.81 -8.44
N MET A 20 -12.94 -19.11 -8.47
CA MET A 20 -12.42 -20.22 -9.26
C MET A 20 -12.83 -21.59 -8.70
N LYS A 21 -12.93 -21.73 -7.36
CA LYS A 21 -13.51 -22.92 -6.72
C LYS A 21 -14.97 -23.17 -7.10
N LYS A 22 -15.76 -22.11 -7.33
CA LYS A 22 -17.17 -22.21 -7.70
C LYS A 22 -17.40 -22.54 -9.17
N ASN A 23 -16.45 -22.19 -10.05
CA ASN A 23 -16.63 -22.25 -11.50
C ASN A 23 -15.93 -23.45 -12.17
N SER A 24 -15.36 -24.40 -11.41
CA SER A 24 -14.58 -25.53 -11.93
C SER A 24 -13.47 -25.12 -12.93
N ALA A 25 -12.95 -23.90 -12.80
CA ALA A 25 -11.91 -23.38 -13.66
C ALA A 25 -10.59 -24.14 -13.43
N SER A 26 -9.74 -24.23 -14.45
CA SER A 26 -8.44 -24.90 -14.33
C SER A 26 -7.63 -24.27 -13.19
N GLN A 27 -7.09 -25.12 -12.31
CA GLN A 27 -6.26 -24.70 -11.17
C GLN A 27 -5.04 -23.87 -11.61
N GLU A 28 -4.69 -23.91 -12.89
CA GLU A 28 -3.52 -23.28 -13.51
C GLU A 28 -3.66 -21.75 -13.70
N GLU A 29 -4.88 -21.20 -13.77
CA GLU A 29 -5.09 -19.75 -13.95
C GLU A 29 -5.02 -18.95 -12.63
N VAL A 30 -5.35 -19.58 -11.50
CA VAL A 30 -5.35 -18.93 -10.18
C VAL A 30 -3.97 -18.36 -9.80
N PRO A 31 -2.85 -19.10 -9.96
CA PRO A 31 -1.52 -18.58 -9.67
C PRO A 31 -1.16 -17.35 -10.50
N ALA A 32 -1.52 -17.33 -11.79
CA ALA A 32 -1.25 -16.20 -12.68
C ALA A 32 -1.97 -14.93 -12.21
N ILE A 33 -3.27 -15.02 -11.90
CA ILE A 33 -4.05 -13.89 -11.40
C ILE A 33 -3.53 -13.39 -10.05
N VAL A 34 -3.19 -14.31 -9.14
CA VAL A 34 -2.59 -13.97 -7.84
C VAL A 34 -1.26 -13.24 -8.02
N LYS A 35 -0.42 -13.69 -8.96
CA LYS A 35 0.85 -13.03 -9.29
C LYS A 35 0.60 -11.59 -9.77
N THR A 36 -0.36 -11.38 -10.67
CA THR A 36 -0.75 -10.04 -11.13
C THR A 36 -1.20 -9.13 -9.98
N ILE A 37 -2.02 -9.63 -9.04
CA ILE A 37 -2.44 -8.85 -7.87
C ILE A 37 -1.23 -8.45 -7.01
N VAL A 38 -0.29 -9.38 -6.81
CA VAL A 38 0.93 -9.12 -6.03
C VAL A 38 1.80 -8.06 -6.71
N GLU A 39 1.97 -8.14 -8.02
CA GLU A 39 2.76 -7.17 -8.81
C GLU A 39 2.15 -5.77 -8.75
N GLN A 40 0.83 -5.64 -8.89
CA GLN A 40 0.12 -4.38 -8.72
C GLN A 40 0.34 -3.78 -7.32
N CYS A 41 0.24 -4.62 -6.28
CA CYS A 41 0.51 -4.18 -4.91
C CYS A 41 1.96 -3.74 -4.71
N ASN A 42 2.92 -4.45 -5.31
CA ASN A 42 4.33 -4.11 -5.23
C ASN A 42 4.65 -2.82 -5.97
N LYS A 43 4.01 -2.56 -7.13
CA LYS A 43 4.13 -1.30 -7.86
C LYS A 43 3.78 -0.12 -6.95
N VAL A 44 2.61 -0.14 -6.32
CA VAL A 44 2.18 0.89 -5.35
C VAL A 44 3.19 1.05 -4.21
N LYS A 45 3.66 -0.07 -3.61
CA LYS A 45 4.67 -0.01 -2.54
C LYS A 45 5.96 0.67 -2.97
N THR A 46 6.39 0.49 -4.21
CA THR A 46 7.61 1.13 -4.74
C THR A 46 7.45 2.64 -4.85
N TYR A 47 6.31 3.13 -5.33
CA TYR A 47 6.00 4.57 -5.37
C TYR A 47 5.97 5.16 -3.96
N VAL A 48 5.26 4.52 -3.04
CA VAL A 48 5.18 4.96 -1.64
C VAL A 48 6.56 4.94 -0.98
N SER A 49 7.33 3.88 -1.19
CA SER A 49 8.67 3.75 -0.62
C SER A 49 9.60 4.86 -1.10
N SER A 50 9.46 5.29 -2.36
CA SER A 50 10.28 6.35 -2.96
C SER A 50 9.73 7.77 -2.73
N GLY A 51 8.61 7.93 -2.00
CA GLY A 51 7.99 9.23 -1.77
C GLY A 51 7.28 9.84 -2.98
N LYS A 52 7.14 9.09 -4.08
CA LYS A 52 6.54 9.56 -5.33
C LYS A 52 5.02 9.41 -5.30
N ILE A 53 4.37 10.06 -4.33
CA ILE A 53 2.94 9.88 -4.05
C ILE A 53 2.07 10.45 -5.18
N ASN A 54 2.49 11.56 -5.78
CA ASN A 54 1.79 12.16 -6.92
C ASN A 54 1.78 11.26 -8.17
N ASP A 55 2.71 10.32 -8.26
CA ASP A 55 2.86 9.40 -9.40
C ASP A 55 2.18 8.05 -9.15
N LEU A 56 1.35 7.94 -8.10
CA LEU A 56 0.65 6.70 -7.78
C LEU A 56 -0.26 6.25 -8.94
N PRO A 57 -0.29 4.94 -9.23
CA PRO A 57 -1.13 4.40 -10.31
C PRO A 57 -2.61 4.48 -9.93
N LYS A 58 -3.30 5.50 -10.46
CA LYS A 58 -4.72 5.79 -10.18
C LYS A 58 -5.68 4.72 -10.68
N ASP A 59 -5.23 3.89 -11.62
CA ASP A 59 -5.94 2.72 -12.13
C ASP A 59 -5.97 1.55 -11.13
N LEU A 60 -5.04 1.52 -10.17
CA LEU A 60 -4.90 0.42 -9.21
C LEU A 60 -5.51 0.72 -7.84
N LEU A 61 -5.87 1.96 -7.57
CA LEU A 61 -6.34 2.44 -6.28
C LEU A 61 -7.57 3.35 -6.44
N PRO A 62 -8.65 3.12 -5.68
CA PRO A 62 -9.71 4.10 -5.48
C PRO A 62 -9.16 5.47 -5.04
N SER A 63 -9.86 6.56 -5.37
CA SER A 63 -9.46 7.91 -4.96
C SER A 63 -9.29 8.05 -3.45
N GLN A 64 -10.22 7.49 -2.67
CA GLN A 64 -10.15 7.50 -1.20
C GLN A 64 -8.86 6.88 -0.65
N ASP A 65 -8.39 5.80 -1.26
CA ASP A 65 -7.17 5.10 -0.83
C ASP A 65 -5.92 5.92 -1.16
N ILE A 66 -5.95 6.63 -2.30
CA ILE A 66 -4.91 7.59 -2.69
C ILE A 66 -4.87 8.76 -1.71
N ASP A 67 -6.02 9.30 -1.34
CA ASP A 67 -6.14 10.40 -0.38
C ASP A 67 -5.58 10.02 0.99
N MET A 68 -5.84 8.79 1.48
CA MET A 68 -5.23 8.29 2.72
C MET A 68 -3.70 8.26 2.65
N ILE A 69 -3.13 7.82 1.51
CA ILE A 69 -1.68 7.80 1.34
C ILE A 69 -1.13 9.24 1.29
N HIS A 70 -1.78 10.16 0.57
CA HIS A 70 -1.39 11.57 0.57
C HIS A 70 -1.43 12.18 1.96
N ASP A 71 -2.47 11.86 2.73
CA ASP A 71 -2.65 12.38 4.07
C ASP A 71 -1.55 11.90 5.04
N ILE A 72 -1.02 10.69 4.85
CA ILE A 72 0.16 10.23 5.60
C ILE A 72 1.38 11.08 5.26
N PHE A 73 1.62 11.31 3.97
CA PHE A 73 2.79 12.04 3.49
C PHE A 73 2.71 13.55 3.69
N SER A 74 1.52 14.11 3.93
CA SER A 74 1.35 15.53 4.31
C SER A 74 2.02 15.90 5.63
N SER A 75 2.43 14.90 6.42
CA SER A 75 3.21 15.10 7.64
C SER A 75 4.66 15.50 7.39
N TYR A 76 5.17 15.29 6.16
CA TYR A 76 6.48 15.74 5.75
C TYR A 76 6.42 17.15 5.16
N SER A 77 7.55 17.86 5.20
CA SER A 77 7.72 19.09 4.42
C SER A 77 7.56 18.78 2.92
N PRO A 78 6.97 19.69 2.11
CA PRO A 78 6.86 19.50 0.66
C PRO A 78 8.20 19.20 -0.04
N ASN A 79 9.30 19.68 0.53
CA ASN A 79 10.65 19.50 -0.01
C ASN A 79 11.46 18.44 0.74
N TYR A 80 10.80 17.58 1.53
CA TYR A 80 11.47 16.54 2.31
C TYR A 80 12.15 15.52 1.39
N GLN A 81 13.45 15.31 1.60
CA GLN A 81 14.25 14.34 0.83
C GLN A 81 14.55 13.12 1.69
N PHE A 82 14.04 11.96 1.30
CA PHE A 82 14.35 10.70 1.97
C PHE A 82 15.80 10.29 1.71
N ALA A 83 16.52 9.87 2.76
CA ALA A 83 17.83 9.25 2.60
C ALA A 83 17.77 8.06 1.63
N LYS A 84 18.72 8.01 0.69
CA LYS A 84 18.76 7.02 -0.41
C LYS A 84 17.48 6.99 -1.26
N GLY A 85 16.72 8.09 -1.28
CA GLY A 85 15.46 8.19 -2.03
C GLY A 85 14.39 7.20 -1.54
N SER A 86 14.46 6.73 -0.30
CA SER A 86 13.52 5.75 0.22
C SER A 86 13.20 5.95 1.69
N ILE A 87 11.89 5.99 2.01
CA ILE A 87 11.39 6.05 3.39
C ILE A 87 11.94 4.91 4.25
N TYR A 88 12.20 3.73 3.68
CA TYR A 88 12.73 2.59 4.43
C TYR A 88 14.13 2.87 4.98
N TYR A 89 15.01 3.45 4.16
CA TYR A 89 16.37 3.78 4.60
C TYR A 89 16.36 5.03 5.47
N ASP A 90 15.52 6.02 5.15
CA ASP A 90 15.41 7.25 5.93
C ASP A 90 14.91 6.99 7.36
N CYS A 91 13.90 6.13 7.52
CA CYS A 91 13.39 5.74 8.84
C CYS A 91 14.48 5.16 9.77
N LYS A 92 15.50 4.51 9.20
CA LYS A 92 16.59 3.92 10.00
C LYS A 92 17.58 4.96 10.51
N VAL A 93 17.82 6.01 9.74
CA VAL A 93 18.84 7.03 10.05
C VAL A 93 18.25 8.30 10.68
N ASN A 94 16.97 8.58 10.39
CA ASN A 94 16.26 9.80 10.76
C ASN A 94 14.93 9.51 11.47
N ALA A 95 14.85 8.47 12.30
CA ALA A 95 13.61 7.98 12.91
C ALA A 95 12.71 9.09 13.52
N LEU A 96 13.30 10.08 14.19
CA LEU A 96 12.56 11.20 14.79
C LEU A 96 11.76 12.02 13.77
N LYS A 97 12.24 12.15 12.53
CA LYS A 97 11.54 12.86 11.44
C LYS A 97 10.30 12.12 10.97
N HIS A 98 10.14 10.85 11.31
CA HIS A 98 9.00 10.01 10.93
C HIS A 98 8.00 9.82 12.08
N LEU A 99 8.23 10.41 13.26
CA LEU A 99 7.38 10.16 14.43
C LEU A 99 5.92 10.56 14.20
N LYS A 100 5.69 11.74 13.59
CA LYS A 100 4.33 12.21 13.25
C LYS A 100 3.63 11.27 12.26
N VAL A 101 4.39 10.73 11.31
CA VAL A 101 3.91 9.78 10.31
C VAL A 101 3.55 8.45 10.95
N PHE A 102 4.36 7.96 11.89
CA PHE A 102 4.06 6.74 12.64
C PHE A 102 2.80 6.88 13.49
N TYR A 103 2.64 8.01 14.19
CA TYR A 103 1.44 8.30 14.96
C TYR A 103 0.19 8.32 14.06
N LYS A 104 0.28 8.98 12.91
CA LYS A 104 -0.84 9.03 11.95
C LYS A 104 -1.18 7.66 11.37
N LEU A 105 -0.15 6.88 11.02
CA LEU A 105 -0.30 5.50 10.56
C LEU A 105 -0.97 4.61 11.61
N SER A 106 -0.61 4.74 12.90
CA SER A 106 -1.24 3.96 13.96
C SER A 106 -2.72 4.30 14.09
N SER A 107 -3.09 5.58 14.14
CA SER A 107 -4.50 5.99 14.22
C SER A 107 -5.32 5.53 13.03
N MET A 108 -4.77 5.62 11.81
CA MET A 108 -5.45 5.10 10.63
C MET A 108 -5.62 3.58 10.67
N CYS A 109 -4.63 2.84 11.20
CA CYS A 109 -4.75 1.38 11.36
C CYS A 109 -5.84 0.99 12.35
N GLU A 110 -6.00 1.74 13.45
CA GLU A 110 -7.06 1.52 14.45
C GLU A 110 -8.45 1.69 13.79
N ILE A 111 -8.65 2.81 13.09
CA ILE A 111 -9.90 3.09 12.36
C ILE A 111 -10.20 1.99 11.34
N LEU A 112 -9.23 1.60 10.52
CA LEU A 112 -9.40 0.57 9.49
C LEU A 112 -9.65 -0.83 10.07
N GLN A 113 -9.20 -1.09 11.31
CA GLN A 113 -9.41 -2.35 12.01
C GLN A 113 -10.66 -2.34 12.91
N GLY A 114 -11.39 -1.23 12.98
CA GLY A 114 -12.55 -1.08 13.84
C GLY A 114 -12.22 -1.14 15.33
N LYS A 115 -11.03 -0.66 15.72
CA LYS A 115 -10.56 -0.57 17.09
C LYS A 115 -10.63 0.84 17.62
#